data_AF-A0A819X8S5-F1
#
_entry.id   AF-A0A819X8S5-F1
#
_cell.length_a   1.000
_cell.length_b   1.000
_cell.length_c   1.000
_cell.angle_alpha   90.00
_cell.angle_beta   90.00
_cell.angle_gamma   90.00
#
_symmetry.space_group_name_H-M   'P 1'
#
loop_
_entity.id
_entity.type
_entity.pdbx_description
1 polymer ?
#
loop_
_entity_poly.entity_id
_entity_poly.type
_entity_poly.pdbx_seq_one_letter_code
_entity_poly.pdbx_strand_id
1 'polypeptide(L)'
;TVQKKVHFIHSADELSEFIDPSVLPKRLNGNQPDFKYIPPTIEDEAMYNAFRADTKGKTIAEAAHRDAVRYYLGVTIQWVNGDESRTILSERRKARKQLRNAFEQLSPYISTRTHYHRVGFINEPIFDIAYDRLQGKSEPSGLTYL
;
A
#
# COMPACT_ATOMS: atom_id res chain seq x y z
N THR A 1 14.28 -22.81 -28.81
CA THR A 1 12.81 -22.86 -28.99
C THR A 1 12.15 -22.87 -27.63
N VAL A 2 10.95 -22.28 -27.50
CA VAL A 2 10.16 -22.26 -26.25
C VAL A 2 9.96 -23.67 -25.68
N GLN A 3 9.85 -24.67 -26.57
CA GLN A 3 9.67 -26.07 -26.23
C GLN A 3 10.75 -26.66 -25.31
N LYS A 4 12.01 -26.22 -25.41
CA LYS A 4 13.11 -26.70 -24.55
C LYS A 4 13.07 -26.13 -23.11
N LYS A 5 12.18 -25.16 -22.83
CA LYS A 5 12.03 -24.51 -21.52
C LYS A 5 10.84 -25.05 -20.72
N VAL A 6 10.06 -25.96 -21.28
CA VAL A 6 8.90 -26.57 -20.62
C VAL A 6 9.31 -27.95 -20.12
N HIS A 7 9.26 -28.14 -18.80
CA HIS A 7 9.55 -29.42 -18.15
C HIS A 7 8.25 -29.96 -17.55
N PHE A 8 7.87 -31.19 -17.89
CA PHE A 8 6.73 -31.89 -17.30
C PHE A 8 7.24 -32.74 -16.13
N ILE A 9 6.75 -32.45 -14.94
CA ILE A 9 7.24 -33.01 -13.68
C ILE A 9 6.13 -33.86 -13.05
N HIS A 10 6.46 -35.08 -12.65
CA HIS A 10 5.50 -36.05 -12.11
C HIS A 10 5.78 -36.40 -10.64
N SER A 11 6.98 -36.10 -10.13
CA SER A 11 7.39 -36.38 -8.75
C SER A 11 8.00 -35.15 -8.06
N ALA A 12 8.03 -35.18 -6.73
CA ALA A 12 8.67 -34.14 -5.93
C ALA A 12 10.20 -34.11 -6.12
N ASP A 13 10.81 -35.27 -6.33
CA ASP A 13 12.26 -35.40 -6.55
C ASP A 13 12.69 -34.70 -7.84
N GLU A 14 11.94 -34.91 -8.93
CA GLU A 14 12.15 -34.20 -10.21
C GLU A 14 11.96 -32.68 -10.06
N LEU A 15 11.02 -32.23 -9.22
CA LEU A 15 10.81 -30.80 -8.97
C LEU A 15 12.00 -30.17 -8.23
N SER A 16 12.63 -30.92 -7.33
CA SER A 16 13.76 -30.48 -6.52
C SER A 16 15.03 -30.19 -7.32
N GLU A 17 15.16 -30.76 -8.53
CA GLU A 17 16.25 -30.45 -9.46
C GLU A 17 16.19 -29.00 -9.97
N PHE A 18 15.01 -28.38 -9.96
CA PHE A 18 14.78 -27.04 -10.49
C PHE A 18 14.54 -25.98 -9.40
N ILE A 19 13.93 -26.39 -8.28
CA ILE A 19 13.52 -25.47 -7.20
C ILE A 19 13.87 -26.10 -5.85
N ASP A 20 14.54 -25.34 -4.99
CA ASP A 20 14.85 -25.77 -3.63
C ASP A 20 13.56 -26.12 -2.84
N PRO A 21 13.43 -27.35 -2.29
CA PRO A 21 12.29 -27.73 -1.46
C PRO A 21 12.02 -26.80 -0.26
N SER A 22 13.04 -26.07 0.21
CA SER A 22 12.93 -25.10 1.32
C SER A 22 12.02 -23.91 1.01
N VAL A 23 11.81 -23.58 -0.28
CA VAL A 23 10.93 -22.49 -0.74
C VAL A 23 9.61 -23.00 -1.34
N LEU A 24 9.44 -24.32 -1.46
CA LEU A 24 8.23 -24.93 -2.00
C LEU A 24 7.15 -25.07 -0.92
N PRO A 25 5.87 -24.88 -1.28
CA PRO A 25 4.75 -25.10 -0.38
C PRO A 25 4.56 -26.60 -0.07
N LYS A 26 4.00 -26.93 1.10
CA LYS A 26 3.74 -28.31 1.55
C LYS A 26 2.90 -29.14 0.57
N ARG A 27 1.94 -28.55 -0.12
CA ARG A 27 1.14 -29.22 -1.17
C ARG A 27 1.97 -29.70 -2.37
N LEU A 28 3.18 -29.15 -2.54
CA LEU A 28 4.16 -29.55 -3.55
C LEU A 28 5.36 -30.26 -2.91
N ASN A 29 5.15 -30.90 -1.75
CA ASN A 29 6.17 -31.63 -0.99
C ASN A 29 7.36 -30.77 -0.50
N GLY A 30 7.15 -29.46 -0.33
CA GLY A 30 8.14 -28.55 0.23
C GLY A 30 7.96 -28.25 1.72
N ASN A 31 8.78 -27.33 2.22
CA ASN A 31 8.82 -26.95 3.64
C ASN A 31 7.98 -25.71 4.00
N GLN A 32 7.66 -24.86 3.02
CA GLN A 32 6.86 -23.64 3.26
C GLN A 32 5.41 -24.00 3.59
N PRO A 33 4.75 -23.26 4.51
CA PRO A 33 3.32 -23.40 4.70
C PRO A 33 2.56 -23.09 3.41
N ASP A 34 1.49 -23.84 3.16
CA ASP A 34 0.60 -23.54 2.04
C ASP A 34 -0.05 -22.17 2.21
N PHE A 35 -0.23 -21.47 1.09
CA PHE A 35 -0.96 -20.21 1.09
C PHE A 35 -2.41 -20.43 1.55
N LYS A 36 -2.81 -19.71 2.59
CA LYS A 36 -4.18 -19.70 3.10
C LYS A 36 -4.73 -18.28 3.04
N TYR A 37 -5.72 -18.07 2.17
CA TYR A 37 -6.37 -16.78 2.07
C TYR A 37 -7.20 -16.49 3.32
N ILE A 38 -6.93 -15.34 3.95
CA ILE A 38 -7.76 -14.81 5.04
C ILE A 38 -8.74 -13.79 4.44
N PRO A 39 -10.05 -14.07 4.48
CA PRO A 39 -11.07 -13.16 3.95
C PRO A 39 -11.15 -11.86 4.78
N PRO A 40 -11.77 -10.80 4.22
CA PRO A 40 -12.06 -9.58 4.97
C PRO A 40 -12.86 -9.88 6.25
N THR A 41 -12.60 -9.11 7.30
CA THR A 41 -13.37 -9.17 8.55
C THR A 41 -14.63 -8.31 8.45
N ILE A 42 -15.56 -8.47 9.41
CA ILE A 42 -16.73 -7.59 9.54
C ILE A 42 -16.31 -6.12 9.69
N GLU A 43 -15.20 -5.86 10.39
CA GLU A 43 -14.63 -4.52 10.55
C GLU A 43 -14.10 -3.95 9.23
N ASP A 44 -13.42 -4.77 8.42
CA ASP A 44 -12.96 -4.37 7.09
C ASP A 44 -14.15 -4.00 6.17
N GLU A 45 -15.25 -4.76 6.23
CA GLU A 45 -16.47 -4.48 5.48
C GLU A 45 -17.16 -3.19 5.95
N ALA A 46 -17.27 -2.98 7.26
CA ALA A 46 -17.84 -1.76 7.84
C ALA A 46 -17.04 -0.52 7.44
N MET A 47 -15.70 -0.61 7.49
CA MET A 47 -14.79 0.45 7.05
C MET A 47 -14.96 0.75 5.56
N TYR A 48 -14.94 -0.30 4.72
CA TYR A 48 -15.16 -0.16 3.29
C TYR A 48 -16.48 0.57 2.99
N ASN A 49 -17.59 0.13 3.60
CA ASN A 49 -18.91 0.71 3.38
C ASN A 49 -18.96 2.19 3.79
N ALA A 50 -18.34 2.56 4.92
CA ALA A 50 -18.30 3.95 5.37
C ALA A 50 -17.57 4.87 4.36
N PHE A 51 -16.40 4.47 3.87
CA PHE A 51 -15.66 5.25 2.88
C PHE A 51 -16.37 5.30 1.52
N ARG A 52 -17.15 4.28 1.15
CA ARG A 52 -17.96 4.29 -0.08
C ARG A 52 -19.18 5.20 0.04
N ALA A 53 -19.74 5.35 1.24
CA ALA A 53 -20.84 6.26 1.49
C ALA A 53 -20.40 7.74 1.49
N ASP A 54 -19.16 8.05 1.91
CA ASP A 54 -18.65 9.42 1.96
C ASP A 54 -18.10 9.92 0.60
N THR A 55 -19.02 10.25 -0.30
CA THR A 55 -18.70 10.80 -1.62
C THR A 55 -18.09 12.21 -1.57
N LYS A 56 -18.46 13.01 -0.56
CA LYS A 56 -17.96 14.38 -0.39
C LYS A 56 -16.51 14.37 0.10
N GLY A 57 -16.21 13.58 1.12
CA GLY A 57 -14.84 13.42 1.63
C GLY A 57 -13.90 12.87 0.56
N LYS A 58 -14.36 11.88 -0.23
CA LYS A 58 -13.61 11.39 -1.39
C LYS A 58 -13.26 12.52 -2.37
N THR A 59 -14.25 13.33 -2.77
CA THR A 59 -14.04 14.43 -3.73
C THR A 59 -13.02 15.44 -3.21
N ILE A 60 -13.07 15.76 -1.91
CA ILE A 60 -12.11 16.67 -1.26
C ILE A 60 -10.70 16.05 -1.25
N ALA A 61 -10.57 14.78 -0.88
CA ALA A 61 -9.29 14.07 -0.84
C ALA A 61 -8.66 13.96 -2.23
N GLU A 62 -9.45 13.67 -3.27
CA GLU A 62 -8.98 13.63 -4.66
C GLU A 62 -8.48 14.99 -5.13
N ALA A 63 -9.18 16.08 -4.79
CA ALA A 63 -8.75 17.43 -5.10
C ALA A 63 -7.44 17.79 -4.40
N ALA A 64 -7.35 17.54 -3.09
CA ALA A 64 -6.15 17.79 -2.30
C ALA A 64 -4.94 17.02 -2.83
N HIS A 65 -5.12 15.74 -3.20
CA HIS A 65 -4.06 14.93 -3.80
C HIS A 65 -3.62 15.49 -5.15
N ARG A 66 -4.55 15.84 -6.04
CA ARG A 66 -4.22 16.45 -7.34
C ARG A 66 -3.42 17.74 -7.20
N ASP A 67 -3.80 18.61 -6.26
CA ASP A 67 -3.11 19.88 -6.05
C ASP A 67 -1.73 19.66 -5.43
N ALA A 68 -1.59 18.71 -4.51
CA ALA A 68 -0.30 18.32 -3.94
C ALA A 68 0.65 17.71 -5.00
N VAL A 69 0.12 16.90 -5.93
CA VAL A 69 0.87 16.38 -7.08
C VAL A 69 1.38 17.54 -7.94
N ARG A 70 0.51 18.49 -8.30
CA ARG A 70 0.89 19.66 -9.11
C ARG A 70 1.99 20.49 -8.43
N TYR A 71 1.85 20.74 -7.13
CA TYR A 71 2.86 21.48 -6.36
C TYR A 71 4.20 20.74 -6.32
N TYR A 72 4.20 19.44 -6.01
CA TYR A 72 5.43 18.65 -5.97
C TYR A 72 6.13 18.56 -7.33
N LEU A 73 5.35 18.36 -8.41
CA LEU A 73 5.89 18.36 -9.77
C LEU A 73 6.47 19.72 -10.16
N GLY A 74 5.76 20.81 -9.85
CA GLY A 74 6.22 22.18 -10.14
C GLY A 74 7.57 22.48 -9.49
N VAL A 75 7.72 22.19 -8.19
CA VAL A 75 8.99 22.40 -7.48
C VAL A 75 10.08 21.44 -7.97
N THR A 76 9.72 20.20 -8.30
CA THR A 76 10.69 19.22 -8.83
C THR A 76 11.21 19.63 -10.20
N ILE A 77 10.37 20.20 -11.08
CA ILE A 77 10.79 20.73 -12.38
C ILE A 77 11.77 21.90 -12.20
N GLN A 78 11.48 22.84 -11.28
CA GLN A 78 12.40 23.94 -10.98
C GLN A 78 13.78 23.44 -10.51
N TRP A 79 13.77 22.44 -9.63
CA TRP A 79 15.01 21.79 -9.16
C TRP A 79 15.79 21.13 -10.29
N VAL A 80 15.13 20.36 -11.16
CA VAL A 80 15.77 19.67 -12.30
C VAL A 80 16.31 20.65 -13.34
N ASN A 81 15.68 21.82 -13.49
CA ASN A 81 16.12 22.87 -14.41
C ASN A 81 17.28 23.72 -13.86
N GLY A 82 17.90 23.32 -12.74
CA GLY A 82 19.16 23.90 -12.25
C GLY A 82 19.03 24.86 -11.06
N ASP A 83 17.83 25.07 -10.51
CA ASP A 83 17.68 25.80 -9.24
C ASP A 83 17.88 24.84 -8.06
N GLU A 84 19.15 24.61 -7.71
CA GLU A 84 19.55 23.82 -6.55
C GLU A 84 19.68 24.66 -5.28
N SER A 85 19.05 25.83 -5.23
CA SER A 85 19.08 26.66 -4.04
C SER A 85 18.54 25.92 -2.82
N ARG A 86 19.08 26.26 -1.64
CA ARG A 86 18.60 25.73 -0.35
C ARG A 86 17.09 25.94 -0.17
N THR A 87 16.56 27.01 -0.75
CA THR A 87 15.13 27.35 -0.78
C THR A 87 14.35 26.29 -1.56
N ILE A 88 14.70 26.00 -2.81
CA ILE A 88 14.00 24.99 -3.63
C ILE A 88 14.10 23.59 -3.00
N LEU A 89 15.26 23.22 -2.44
CA LEU A 89 15.39 21.94 -1.73
C LEU A 89 14.48 21.85 -0.50
N SER A 90 14.32 22.95 0.24
CA SER A 90 13.38 23.03 1.36
C SER A 90 11.93 22.94 0.90
N GLU A 91 11.55 23.70 -0.12
CA GLU A 91 10.20 23.66 -0.69
C GLU A 91 9.86 22.28 -1.25
N ARG A 92 10.81 21.59 -1.91
CA ARG A 92 10.60 20.24 -2.41
C ARG A 92 10.34 19.24 -1.29
N ARG A 93 11.02 19.38 -0.13
CA ARG A 93 10.77 18.55 1.05
C ARG A 93 9.37 18.81 1.62
N LYS A 94 8.93 20.07 1.68
CA LYS A 94 7.56 20.43 2.09
C LYS A 94 6.52 19.84 1.15
N ALA A 95 6.71 20.03 -0.16
CA ALA A 95 5.82 19.51 -1.19
C ALA A 95 5.71 17.97 -1.13
N ARG A 96 6.83 17.27 -0.89
CA ARG A 96 6.82 15.81 -0.69
C ARG A 96 5.98 15.40 0.52
N LYS A 97 6.13 16.10 1.65
CA LYS A 97 5.34 15.84 2.86
C LYS A 97 3.85 16.09 2.59
N GLN A 98 3.51 17.17 1.90
CA GLN A 98 2.14 17.47 1.54
C GLN A 98 1.53 16.41 0.62
N LEU A 99 2.28 15.94 -0.38
CA LEU A 99 1.84 14.86 -1.26
C LEU A 99 1.62 13.56 -0.49
N ARG A 100 2.54 13.18 0.41
CA ARG A 100 2.36 12.02 1.30
C ARG A 100 1.08 12.15 2.11
N ASN A 101 0.89 13.27 2.80
CA ASN A 101 -0.29 13.49 3.64
C ASN A 101 -1.61 13.45 2.82
N ALA A 102 -1.61 14.02 1.62
CA ALA A 102 -2.78 13.99 0.74
C ALA A 102 -3.07 12.58 0.21
N PHE A 103 -2.04 11.81 -0.11
CA PHE A 103 -2.18 10.39 -0.44
C PHE A 103 -2.71 9.59 0.75
N GLU A 104 -2.23 9.88 1.97
CA GLU A 104 -2.70 9.21 3.18
C GLU A 104 -4.20 9.47 3.44
N GLN A 105 -4.69 10.66 3.09
CA GLN A 105 -6.12 10.98 3.17
C GLN A 105 -6.94 10.30 2.07
N LEU A 106 -6.38 10.12 0.87
CA LEU A 106 -7.09 9.56 -0.28
C LEU A 106 -7.13 8.02 -0.25
N SER A 107 -6.07 7.38 0.21
CA SER A 107 -5.87 5.92 0.11
C SER A 107 -7.07 5.08 0.59
N PRO A 108 -7.72 5.36 1.73
CA PRO A 108 -8.87 4.58 2.20
C PRO A 108 -10.12 4.69 1.30
N TYR A 109 -10.24 5.77 0.52
CA TYR A 109 -11.34 5.93 -0.45
C TYR A 109 -11.10 5.15 -1.75
N ILE A 110 -9.86 4.79 -2.08
CA ILE A 110 -9.52 4.12 -3.34
C ILE A 110 -9.07 2.67 -3.15
N SER A 111 -8.68 2.29 -1.94
CA SER A 111 -8.16 0.95 -1.61
C SER A 111 -8.75 0.43 -0.30
N THR A 112 -8.55 -0.86 -0.05
CA THR A 112 -8.96 -1.53 1.18
C THR A 112 -7.82 -2.39 1.70
N ARG A 113 -7.92 -2.81 2.97
CA ARG A 113 -6.99 -3.79 3.54
C ARG A 113 -6.97 -5.06 2.72
N THR A 114 -5.76 -5.41 2.31
CA THR A 114 -5.47 -6.67 1.61
C THR A 114 -5.25 -7.81 2.59
N HIS A 115 -5.14 -9.03 2.07
CA HIS A 115 -4.74 -10.20 2.85
C HIS A 115 -3.45 -9.95 3.65
N TYR A 116 -2.47 -9.23 3.07
CA TYR A 116 -1.18 -8.93 3.71
C TYR A 116 -1.29 -8.04 4.95
N HIS A 117 -2.33 -7.21 5.03
CA HIS A 117 -2.64 -6.44 6.22
C HIS A 117 -3.19 -7.35 7.31
N ARG A 118 -4.13 -8.25 6.95
CA ARG A 118 -4.78 -9.18 7.89
C ARG A 118 -3.81 -10.21 8.49
N VAL A 119 -2.80 -10.65 7.74
CA VAL A 119 -1.74 -11.55 8.25
C VAL A 119 -0.61 -10.81 8.96
N GLY A 120 -0.62 -9.48 8.99
CA GLY A 120 0.38 -8.67 9.68
C GLY A 120 1.72 -8.49 8.94
N PHE A 121 1.82 -8.86 7.66
CA PHE A 121 3.02 -8.57 6.86
C PHE A 121 3.13 -7.09 6.50
N ILE A 122 1.99 -6.42 6.32
CA ILE A 122 1.91 -4.98 6.10
C ILE A 122 1.20 -4.38 7.30
N ASN A 123 1.87 -3.46 8.00
CA ASN A 123 1.29 -2.72 9.10
C ASN A 123 1.14 -1.25 8.70
N GLU A 124 -0.02 -0.90 8.15
CA GLU A 124 -0.34 0.45 7.73
C GLU A 124 -1.49 1.00 8.59
N PRO A 125 -1.21 1.89 9.58
CA PRO A 125 -2.24 2.43 10.47
C PRO A 125 -3.16 3.45 9.79
N ILE A 126 -2.85 3.81 8.55
CA ILE A 126 -3.59 4.79 7.75
C ILE A 126 -5.09 4.49 7.69
N PHE A 127 -5.47 3.21 7.54
CA PHE A 127 -6.86 2.79 7.43
C PHE A 127 -7.61 3.03 8.74
N ASP A 128 -7.00 2.69 9.88
CA ASP A 128 -7.57 2.93 11.21
C ASP A 128 -7.70 4.41 11.51
N ILE A 129 -6.62 5.17 11.30
CA ILE A 129 -6.58 6.59 11.58
C ILE A 129 -7.63 7.35 10.74
N ALA A 130 -7.71 7.03 9.45
CA ALA A 130 -8.69 7.67 8.58
C ALA A 130 -10.12 7.25 8.94
N TYR A 131 -10.33 5.99 9.33
CA TYR A 131 -11.66 5.52 9.73
C TYR A 131 -12.11 6.17 11.03
N ASP A 132 -11.22 6.28 12.03
CA ASP A 132 -11.51 6.99 13.28
C ASP A 132 -11.85 8.46 13.03
N ARG A 133 -11.10 9.14 12.16
CA ARG A 133 -11.42 10.51 11.74
C ARG A 133 -12.79 10.62 11.07
N LEU A 134 -13.14 9.68 10.19
CA LEU A 134 -14.45 9.64 9.53
C LEU A 134 -15.59 9.43 10.54
N GLN A 135 -15.36 8.61 11.57
CA GLN A 135 -16.31 8.37 12.67
C GLN A 135 -16.36 9.51 13.70
N GLY A 136 -15.57 10.56 13.54
CA GLY A 136 -15.49 11.69 14.48
C GLY A 136 -14.83 11.34 15.81
N LYS A 137 -14.05 10.25 15.89
CA LYS A 137 -13.26 9.89 17.07
C LYS A 137 -11.96 10.70 17.07
N SER A 138 -11.57 11.22 18.24
CA SER A 138 -10.26 11.86 18.43
C SER A 138 -9.13 10.86 18.21
N GLU A 139 -8.06 11.27 17.52
CA GLU A 139 -6.87 10.41 17.30
C GLU A 139 -6.40 9.77 18.61
N PRO A 140 -6.13 8.45 18.65
CA PRO A 140 -5.45 7.86 19.79
C PRO A 140 -4.08 8.52 19.93
N SER A 141 -3.90 9.25 21.03
CA SER A 141 -2.64 9.87 21.44
C SER A 141 -1.57 8.81 21.65
N GLY A 142 -0.85 8.39 20.61
CA GLY A 142 0.18 7.37 20.80
C GLY A 142 0.97 6.88 19.60
N LEU A 143 0.53 7.10 18.36
CA LEU A 143 1.30 6.63 17.20
C LEU A 143 2.37 7.65 16.81
N THR A 144 3.52 7.53 17.46
CA THR A 144 4.75 8.23 17.06
C THR A 144 5.24 7.62 15.75
N TYR A 145 5.18 8.39 14.67
CA TYR A 145 5.71 7.98 13.37
C TYR A 145 7.24 7.98 13.41
N LEU A 146 7.86 6.81 13.19
CA LEU A 146 9.27 6.66 12.84
C LEU A 146 9.49 7.04 11.37
#